data_AF-A0A934NUK1-F1
#
_entry.id   AF-A0A934NUK1-F1
#
_cell.length_a   1.000
_cell.length_b   1.000
_cell.length_c   1.000
_cell.angle_alpha   90.00
_cell.angle_beta   90.00
_cell.angle_gamma   90.00
#
_symmetry.space_group_name_H-M   'P 1'
#
loop_
_entity.id
_entity.type
_entity.pdbx_description
1 polymer ?
#
loop_
_entity_poly.entity_id
_entity_poly.type
_entity_poly.pdbx_seq_one_letter_code
_entity_poly.pdbx_strand_id
1 'polypeptide(L)'
;MSDLVVQLQALTDDELLEVVRSATEGRPALAAVHDAAAVHDAAVVHPAEPVAAEPVPARAQPAPASPGVLPATQLPDADYTTGGVPTFGRVREKIEQRFGTSVGAGELDQDTAAGKSLQEQWDAREKAGHDRLEQIRRSMKKPEDQPKGNE
;
A
#
# COMPACT_ATOMS: atom_id res chain seq x y z
N MET A 1 -5.76 32.95 -1.34
CA MET A 1 -5.30 31.55 -1.27
C MET A 1 -4.53 31.29 0.02
N SER A 2 -3.58 32.14 0.41
CA SER A 2 -2.83 32.00 1.67
C SER A 2 -3.71 32.02 2.93
N ASP A 3 -4.74 32.88 2.97
CA ASP A 3 -5.67 32.98 4.11
C ASP A 3 -6.46 31.68 4.34
N LEU A 4 -6.93 31.05 3.26
CA LEU A 4 -7.68 29.80 3.29
C LEU A 4 -6.82 28.63 3.81
N VAL A 5 -5.54 28.58 3.42
CA VAL A 5 -4.59 27.55 3.90
C VAL A 5 -4.33 27.72 5.39
N VAL A 6 -4.17 28.96 5.87
CA VAL A 6 -4.00 29.25 7.30
C VAL A 6 -5.23 28.84 8.10
N GLN A 7 -6.43 29.10 7.57
CA GLN A 7 -7.68 28.67 8.20
C GLN A 7 -7.78 27.14 8.27
N LEU A 8 -7.51 26.42 7.18
CA LEU A 8 -7.55 24.95 7.16
C LEU A 8 -6.51 24.32 8.10
N GLN A 9 -5.34 24.93 8.28
CA GLN A 9 -4.30 24.45 9.21
C GLN A 9 -4.66 24.66 10.68
N ALA A 10 -5.63 25.51 10.99
CA ALA A 10 -6.11 25.73 12.36
C ALA A 10 -7.21 24.76 12.78
N LEU A 11 -7.82 24.02 11.83
CA LEU A 11 -8.83 23.01 12.11
C LEU A 11 -8.20 21.74 12.69
N THR A 12 -8.94 21.06 13.55
CA THR A 12 -8.61 19.69 13.95
C THR A 12 -8.82 18.72 12.78
N ASP A 13 -8.21 17.53 12.85
CA ASP A 13 -8.32 16.53 11.78
C ASP A 13 -9.79 16.13 11.51
N ASP A 14 -10.61 16.02 12.55
CA ASP A 14 -12.03 15.70 12.46
C ASP A 14 -12.81 16.78 11.71
N GLU A 15 -12.58 18.05 12.08
CA GLU A 15 -13.19 19.20 11.41
C GLU A 15 -12.72 19.34 9.96
N LEU A 16 -11.44 19.06 9.69
CA LEU A 16 -10.89 19.08 8.35
C LEU A 16 -11.52 17.99 7.48
N LEU A 17 -11.72 16.78 8.03
CA LEU A 17 -12.39 15.68 7.33
C LEU A 17 -13.84 16.01 6.99
N GLU A 18 -14.58 16.68 7.89
CA GLU A 18 -15.92 17.20 7.60
C GLU A 18 -15.93 18.18 6.44
N VAL A 19 -15.01 19.15 6.44
CA VAL A 19 -14.87 20.13 5.36
C VAL A 19 -14.54 19.43 4.04
N VAL A 20 -13.67 18.41 4.05
CA VAL A 20 -13.32 17.63 2.85
C VAL A 20 -14.52 16.83 2.35
N ARG A 21 -15.30 16.17 3.23
CA ARG A 21 -16.53 15.45 2.85
C ARG A 21 -17.53 16.39 2.19
N SER A 22 -17.78 17.55 2.79
CA SER A 22 -18.69 18.57 2.24
C SER A 22 -18.20 19.15 0.91
N ALA A 23 -16.89 19.42 0.77
CA ALA A 23 -16.33 19.99 -0.44
C ALA A 23 -16.27 19.01 -1.63
N THR A 24 -16.31 17.70 -1.36
CA THR A 24 -16.24 16.63 -2.37
C THR A 24 -17.62 16.07 -2.75
N GLU A 25 -18.66 16.41 -1.99
CA GLU A 25 -20.03 15.96 -2.26
C GLU A 25 -20.52 16.37 -3.66
N GLY A 26 -21.11 15.42 -4.39
CA GLY A 26 -21.63 15.64 -5.74
C GLY A 26 -20.58 15.84 -6.84
N ARG A 27 -19.27 15.69 -6.53
CA ARG A 27 -18.19 15.84 -7.50
C ARG A 27 -17.60 14.47 -7.90
N PRO A 28 -18.00 13.89 -9.06
CA PRO A 28 -17.62 12.52 -9.40
C PRO A 28 -16.11 12.33 -9.58
N ALA A 29 -15.39 13.37 -10.03
CA ALA A 29 -13.93 13.34 -10.15
C ALA A 29 -13.21 13.27 -8.79
N LEU A 30 -13.89 13.56 -7.68
CA LEU A 30 -13.35 13.58 -6.33
C LEU A 30 -13.97 12.48 -5.42
N ALA A 31 -14.74 11.55 -6.00
CA ALA A 31 -15.43 10.50 -5.23
C ALA A 31 -14.46 9.68 -4.35
N ALA A 32 -13.28 9.35 -4.86
CA ALA A 32 -12.26 8.62 -4.08
C ALA A 32 -11.77 9.39 -2.84
N VAL A 33 -11.74 10.73 -2.89
CA VAL A 33 -11.35 11.57 -1.76
C VAL A 33 -12.48 11.64 -0.71
N HIS A 34 -13.73 11.70 -1.18
CA HIS A 34 -14.91 11.64 -0.33
C HIS A 34 -14.98 10.32 0.44
N ASP A 35 -14.81 9.19 -0.26
CA ASP A 35 -14.78 7.86 0.34
C ASP A 35 -13.63 7.75 1.36
N ALA A 36 -12.43 8.20 1.01
CA ALA A 36 -11.27 8.19 1.90
C ALA A 36 -11.51 8.99 3.19
N ALA A 37 -12.17 10.14 3.11
CA ALA A 37 -12.52 10.95 4.28
C ALA A 37 -13.58 10.27 5.17
N ALA A 38 -14.50 9.50 4.59
CA ALA A 38 -15.51 8.75 5.34
C ALA A 38 -14.94 7.56 6.13
N VAL A 39 -13.83 6.95 5.69
CA VAL A 39 -13.21 5.81 6.39
C VAL A 39 -12.45 6.21 7.65
N HIS A 40 -12.08 7.49 7.83
CA HIS A 40 -11.35 7.94 9.03
C HIS A 40 -12.25 8.23 10.23
N ASP A 41 -13.52 8.60 9.98
CA ASP A 41 -14.59 8.68 10.98
C ASP A 41 -14.89 7.29 11.57
N ALA A 42 -14.87 6.30 10.69
CA ALA A 42 -14.78 4.90 11.05
C ALA A 42 -13.34 4.56 11.44
N ALA A 43 -12.87 5.07 12.58
CA ALA A 43 -11.82 4.41 13.34
C ALA A 43 -12.32 3.01 13.74
N VAL A 44 -12.41 2.10 12.78
CA VAL A 44 -12.20 0.67 12.96
C VAL A 44 -10.73 0.57 13.33
N VAL A 45 -10.49 0.85 14.61
CA VAL A 45 -9.79 -0.07 15.48
C VAL A 45 -10.14 -1.47 14.95
N HIS A 46 -9.21 -2.08 14.21
CA HIS A 46 -9.14 -3.53 14.21
C HIS A 46 -9.41 -3.97 15.64
N PRO A 47 -10.32 -4.91 15.94
CA PRO A 47 -10.48 -5.39 17.31
C PRO A 47 -9.16 -6.04 17.72
N ALA A 48 -8.23 -5.23 18.24
CA ALA A 48 -7.34 -5.63 19.29
C ALA A 48 -8.29 -5.88 20.45
N GLU A 49 -8.58 -7.15 20.70
CA GLU A 49 -9.24 -7.55 21.94
C GLU A 49 -8.54 -6.81 23.09
N PRO A 50 -9.27 -6.05 23.91
CA PRO A 50 -8.71 -5.44 25.09
C PRO A 50 -8.48 -6.58 26.09
N VAL A 51 -7.30 -7.19 26.05
CA VAL A 51 -6.83 -7.98 27.18
C VAL A 51 -6.73 -7.02 28.36
N ALA A 52 -7.71 -7.15 29.25
CA ALA A 52 -7.80 -6.41 30.50
C ALA A 52 -6.43 -6.48 31.20
N ALA A 53 -5.89 -5.32 31.53
CA ALA A 53 -4.76 -5.22 32.43
C ALA A 53 -5.21 -5.73 33.80
N GLU A 54 -5.03 -7.03 34.03
CA GLU A 54 -5.08 -7.63 35.35
C GLU A 54 -4.01 -6.95 36.22
N PRO A 55 -4.32 -6.55 37.47
CA PRO A 55 -3.37 -5.82 38.29
C PRO A 55 -2.14 -6.69 38.54
N VAL A 56 -0.99 -6.17 38.10
CA VAL A 56 0.35 -6.73 38.34
C VAL A 56 0.48 -7.13 39.82
N PRO A 57 0.59 -8.42 40.18
CA PRO A 57 0.94 -8.78 41.54
C PRO A 57 2.39 -8.34 41.80
N ALA A 58 2.57 -7.75 42.97
CA ALA A 58 3.81 -7.16 43.43
C ALA A 58 5.03 -8.07 43.18
N ARG A 59 6.07 -7.44 42.65
CA ARG A 59 7.46 -7.92 42.52
C ARG A 59 7.87 -8.85 43.67
N ALA A 60 7.92 -10.15 43.41
CA ALA A 60 8.63 -11.09 44.26
C ALA A 60 10.14 -10.89 44.09
N GLN A 61 10.85 -10.70 45.20
CA GLN A 61 12.31 -10.56 45.25
C GLN A 61 12.99 -11.89 44.85
N PRO A 62 14.15 -11.88 44.19
CA PRO A 62 14.86 -13.11 43.84
C PRO A 62 15.53 -13.73 45.07
N ALA A 63 15.20 -14.98 45.37
CA ALA A 63 15.95 -15.83 46.30
C ALA A 63 17.24 -16.35 45.63
N PRO A 64 18.33 -16.60 46.39
CA PRO A 64 19.62 -16.98 45.82
C PRO A 64 19.61 -18.39 45.21
N ALA A 65 20.21 -18.50 44.03
CA ALA A 65 20.38 -19.72 43.25
C ALA A 65 21.21 -20.79 43.99
N SER A 66 20.85 -22.06 43.79
CA SER A 66 21.74 -23.21 44.01
C SER A 66 22.04 -23.90 42.67
N PRO A 67 23.30 -24.33 42.42
CA PRO A 67 23.76 -24.74 41.10
C PRO A 67 23.53 -26.23 40.84
N GLY A 68 23.08 -26.59 39.64
CA GLY A 68 22.81 -27.98 39.27
C GLY A 68 22.75 -28.23 37.76
N VAL A 69 23.93 -28.45 37.19
CA VAL A 69 24.32 -29.13 35.93
C VAL A 69 23.22 -29.77 35.08
N LEU A 70 23.13 -29.39 33.78
CA LEU A 70 23.19 -30.24 32.57
C LEU A 70 23.33 -29.34 31.32
N PRO A 71 24.10 -29.69 30.26
CA PRO A 71 24.05 -28.98 28.99
C PRO A 71 22.81 -29.47 28.24
N ALA A 72 21.67 -28.85 28.48
CA ALA A 72 20.54 -29.00 27.58
C ALA A 72 20.94 -28.33 26.26
N THR A 73 21.10 -29.12 25.21
CA THR A 73 21.03 -28.66 23.83
C THR A 73 19.75 -27.84 23.71
N GLN A 74 19.87 -26.51 23.77
CA GLN A 74 18.72 -25.61 23.61
C GLN A 74 18.25 -25.74 22.16
N LEU A 75 17.23 -26.56 21.95
CA LEU A 75 16.29 -26.35 20.84
C LEU A 75 15.79 -24.90 20.91
N PRO A 76 15.60 -24.24 19.77
CA PRO A 76 15.75 -22.81 19.62
C PRO A 76 14.80 -22.05 20.55
N ASP A 77 15.38 -21.28 21.46
CA ASP A 77 14.65 -20.25 22.20
C ASP A 77 14.15 -19.22 21.20
N ALA A 78 12.87 -19.39 20.89
CA ALA A 78 11.87 -18.38 20.68
C ALA A 78 12.08 -17.45 19.48
N ASP A 79 11.12 -17.52 18.56
CA ASP A 79 10.86 -16.51 17.52
C ASP A 79 10.82 -15.07 18.07
N TYR A 80 10.67 -14.93 19.40
CA TYR A 80 10.63 -13.69 20.16
C TYR A 80 11.51 -13.78 21.40
N THR A 81 12.26 -12.71 21.68
CA THR A 81 12.96 -12.52 22.95
C THR A 81 11.98 -12.51 24.13
N THR A 82 12.47 -12.68 25.36
CA THR A 82 11.66 -12.57 26.60
C THR A 82 10.95 -11.21 26.73
N GLY A 83 11.44 -10.17 26.05
CA GLY A 83 10.79 -8.85 25.96
C GLY A 83 9.79 -8.71 24.80
N GLY A 84 9.45 -9.79 24.10
CA GLY A 84 8.47 -9.78 22.99
C GLY A 84 8.99 -9.25 21.66
N VAL A 85 10.30 -8.97 21.52
CA VAL A 85 10.89 -8.52 20.26
C VAL A 85 11.26 -9.73 19.38
N PRO A 86 10.85 -9.78 18.09
CA PRO A 86 11.22 -10.86 17.18
C PRO A 86 12.74 -11.03 17.08
N THR A 87 13.22 -12.27 17.04
CA THR A 87 14.64 -12.54 16.80
C THR A 87 15.02 -12.28 15.34
N PHE A 88 16.32 -12.10 15.09
CA PHE A 88 16.81 -11.89 13.72
C PHE A 88 16.48 -13.06 12.78
N GLY A 89 16.49 -14.29 13.31
CA GLY A 89 16.06 -15.48 12.57
C GLY A 89 14.59 -15.37 12.12
N ARG A 90 13.70 -14.95 13.01
CA ARG A 90 12.27 -14.79 12.71
C ARG A 90 11.99 -13.69 11.69
N VAL A 91 12.72 -12.58 11.77
CA VAL A 91 12.61 -11.50 10.78
C VAL A 91 13.10 -11.97 9.41
N ARG A 92 14.23 -12.68 9.36
CA ARG A 92 14.76 -13.25 8.12
C ARG A 92 13.76 -14.21 7.47
N GLU A 93 13.27 -15.19 8.23
CA GLU A 93 12.30 -16.17 7.74
C GLU A 93 11.03 -15.49 7.21
N LYS A 94 10.53 -14.46 7.91
CA LYS A 94 9.36 -13.68 7.46
C LYS A 94 9.62 -12.91 6.17
N ILE A 95 10.83 -12.37 5.98
CA ILE A 95 11.23 -11.69 4.74
C ILE A 95 11.31 -12.71 3.60
N GLU A 96 11.95 -13.85 3.82
CA GLU A 96 12.07 -14.92 2.82
C GLU A 96 10.70 -15.45 2.40
N GLN A 97 9.79 -15.67 3.36
CA GLN A 97 8.42 -16.10 3.09
C GLN A 97 7.65 -15.06 2.27
N ARG A 98 7.73 -13.77 2.65
CA ARG A 98 7.06 -12.70 1.90
C ARG A 98 7.64 -12.53 0.50
N PHE A 99 8.96 -12.58 0.38
CA PHE A 99 9.64 -12.46 -0.90
C PHE A 99 9.28 -13.63 -1.83
N GLY A 100 9.29 -14.87 -1.33
CA GLY A 100 8.86 -16.05 -2.09
C GLY A 100 7.41 -15.95 -2.58
N THR A 101 6.50 -15.48 -1.72
CA THR A 101 5.10 -15.26 -2.10
C THR A 101 4.94 -14.12 -3.11
N SER A 102 5.65 -13.00 -2.94
CA SER A 102 5.54 -11.85 -3.85
C SER A 102 6.02 -12.16 -5.27
N VAL A 103 7.07 -12.98 -5.42
CA VAL A 103 7.55 -13.40 -6.73
C VAL A 103 6.53 -14.29 -7.44
N GLY A 104 5.84 -15.18 -6.72
CA GLY A 104 4.81 -16.05 -7.29
C GLY A 104 3.45 -15.39 -7.50
N ALA A 105 3.08 -14.43 -6.65
CA ALA A 105 1.77 -13.78 -6.68
C ALA A 105 1.59 -12.89 -7.92
N GLY A 106 2.64 -12.17 -8.35
CA GLY A 106 2.57 -11.30 -9.52
C GLY A 106 2.26 -12.07 -10.81
N GLU A 107 2.88 -13.23 -11.02
CA GLU A 107 2.60 -14.11 -12.16
C GLU A 107 1.17 -14.67 -12.09
N LEU A 108 0.71 -15.03 -10.88
CA LEU A 108 -0.62 -15.59 -10.68
C LEU A 108 -1.73 -14.54 -10.87
N ASP A 109 -1.50 -13.32 -10.42
CA ASP A 109 -2.42 -12.19 -10.57
C ASP A 109 -2.59 -11.81 -12.06
N GLN A 110 -1.52 -11.87 -12.85
CA GLN A 110 -1.56 -11.68 -14.31
C GLN A 110 -2.31 -12.80 -15.02
N ASP A 111 -2.25 -14.03 -14.51
CA ASP A 111 -2.95 -15.17 -15.09
C ASP A 111 -4.46 -15.22 -14.77
N THR A 112 -4.92 -14.39 -13.83
CA THR A 112 -6.36 -14.24 -13.57
C THR A 112 -7.11 -13.63 -14.75
N ALA A 113 -8.42 -13.91 -14.85
CA ALA A 113 -9.26 -13.33 -15.90
C ALA A 113 -9.29 -11.78 -15.84
N ALA A 114 -9.25 -11.22 -14.62
CA ALA A 114 -9.17 -9.77 -14.41
C ALA A 114 -7.82 -9.21 -14.91
N GLY A 115 -6.70 -9.85 -14.56
CA GLY A 115 -5.35 -9.49 -15.01
C GLY A 115 -5.23 -9.50 -16.53
N LYS A 116 -5.71 -10.58 -17.19
CA LYS A 116 -5.77 -10.69 -18.65
C LYS A 116 -6.55 -9.56 -19.31
N SER A 117 -7.72 -9.22 -18.78
CA SER A 117 -8.53 -8.12 -19.33
C SER A 117 -7.87 -6.74 -19.18
N LEU A 118 -7.08 -6.53 -18.13
CA LEU A 118 -6.36 -5.29 -17.90
C LEU A 118 -5.15 -5.18 -18.83
N GLN A 119 -4.44 -6.30 -19.05
CA GLN A 119 -3.37 -6.42 -20.04
C GLN A 119 -3.87 -6.13 -21.45
N GLU A 120 -4.99 -6.71 -21.86
CA GLU A 120 -5.61 -6.45 -23.17
C GLU A 120 -5.97 -4.97 -23.36
N GLN A 121 -6.45 -4.30 -22.30
CA GLN A 121 -6.74 -2.86 -22.34
C GLN A 121 -5.48 -2.01 -22.50
N TRP A 122 -4.38 -2.37 -21.84
CA TRP A 122 -3.10 -1.69 -22.01
C TRP A 122 -2.55 -1.89 -23.43
N ASP A 123 -2.53 -3.13 -23.93
CA ASP A 123 -2.07 -3.45 -25.29
C ASP A 123 -2.89 -2.72 -26.35
N ALA A 124 -4.23 -2.66 -26.17
CA ALA A 124 -5.12 -1.93 -27.06
C ALA A 124 -4.80 -0.42 -27.06
N ARG A 125 -4.49 0.16 -25.89
CA ARG A 125 -4.12 1.57 -25.77
C ARG A 125 -2.78 1.87 -26.42
N GLU A 126 -1.79 1.00 -26.24
CA GLU A 126 -0.48 1.14 -26.88
C GLU A 126 -0.59 1.06 -28.40
N LYS A 127 -1.33 0.07 -28.92
CA LYS A 127 -1.57 -0.07 -30.35
C LYS A 127 -2.26 1.14 -30.95
N ALA A 128 -3.32 1.64 -30.29
CA ALA A 128 -4.02 2.84 -30.74
C ALA A 128 -3.09 4.08 -30.75
N GLY A 129 -2.21 4.20 -29.75
CA GLY A 129 -1.18 5.23 -29.71
C GLY A 129 -0.19 5.11 -30.88
N HIS A 130 0.29 3.89 -31.15
CA HIS A 130 1.21 3.63 -32.25
C HIS A 130 0.58 3.96 -33.61
N ASP A 131 -0.62 3.47 -33.88
CA ASP A 131 -1.36 3.73 -35.12
C ASP A 131 -1.57 5.23 -35.35
N ARG A 132 -1.87 5.97 -34.27
CA ARG A 132 -2.01 7.43 -34.32
C ARG A 132 -0.69 8.12 -34.67
N LEU A 133 0.42 7.69 -34.08
CA LEU A 133 1.76 8.22 -34.40
C LEU A 133 2.14 7.95 -35.86
N GLU A 134 1.84 6.76 -36.38
CA GLU A 134 2.05 6.43 -37.79
C GLU A 134 1.21 7.30 -38.73
N GLN A 135 -0.05 7.56 -38.38
CA GLN A 135 -0.90 8.47 -39.13
C GLN A 135 -0.30 9.88 -39.19
N ILE A 136 0.20 10.38 -38.06
CA ILE A 136 0.87 11.69 -37.98
C ILE A 136 2.12 11.69 -38.88
N ARG A 137 2.99 10.68 -38.77
CA ARG A 137 4.19 10.56 -39.63
C ARG A 137 3.84 10.55 -41.12
N ARG A 138 2.79 9.82 -41.52
CA ARG A 138 2.31 9.81 -42.90
C ARG A 138 1.79 11.18 -43.34
N SER A 139 1.02 11.88 -42.50
CA SER A 139 0.54 13.22 -42.83
C SER A 139 1.67 14.25 -42.98
N MET A 140 2.74 14.13 -42.18
CA MET A 140 3.91 15.00 -42.28
C MET A 140 4.76 14.73 -43.51
N LYS A 141 4.77 13.50 -44.05
CA LYS A 141 5.56 13.12 -45.23
C LYS A 141 4.86 13.39 -46.57
N LYS A 142 3.54 13.59 -46.56
CA LYS A 142 2.72 13.81 -47.78
C LYS A 142 2.73 15.22 -48.43
N PRO A 143 3.26 16.31 -47.84
CA PRO A 143 3.16 17.64 -48.47
C PRO A 143 4.21 17.97 -49.55
N GLU A 144 5.14 17.07 -49.92
CA GLU A 144 6.24 17.42 -50.85
C GLU A 144 6.28 16.69 -52.21
N ASP A 145 5.39 15.74 -52.50
CA ASP A 145 5.44 14.96 -53.75
C ASP A 145 4.39 15.42 -54.79
N GLN A 146 4.27 16.73 -55.00
CA GLN A 146 3.59 17.30 -56.16
C GLN A 146 4.63 17.47 -57.29
N PRO A 147 4.67 16.61 -58.33
CA PRO A 147 5.52 16.87 -59.48
C PRO A 147 5.00 18.15 -60.16
N LYS A 148 5.82 19.20 -60.16
CA LYS A 148 5.56 20.38 -61.00
C LYS A 148 5.63 19.94 -62.45
N GLY A 149 4.47 19.67 -63.04
CA GLY A 149 4.30 19.48 -64.47
C GLY A 149 4.63 20.79 -65.19
N ASN A 150 5.49 20.69 -66.19
CA ASN A 150 5.94 21.79 -67.03
C ASN A 150 4.82 22.17 -68.01
N GLU A 151 4.41 23.44 -68.03
CA GLU A 151 3.70 24.08 -69.15
C GLU A 151 4.20 25.52 -69.32
#